data_AF-A0AAW2I1D3-F1
#
_entry.id   AF-A0AAW2I1D3-F1
#
_cell.length_a   1.000
_cell.length_b   1.000
_cell.length_c   1.000
_cell.angle_alpha   90.00
_cell.angle_beta   90.00
_cell.angle_gamma   90.00
#
_symmetry.space_group_name_H-M   'P 1'
#
loop_
_entity.id
_entity.type
_entity.pdbx_description
1 polymer ?
#
loop_
_entity_poly.entity_id
_entity_poly.type
_entity_poly.pdbx_seq_one_letter_code
_entity_poly.pdbx_strand_id
1 'polypeptide(L)'
;MISRLHCRKVSAEEVCNVFRTIYVPRVLIGIGPGKSSFPTIPDSAIMQSRQSACKIPQTTPSKAPKSDPNASKDKPGGGKRDLINFPRPVQLQTNPPTMFGFIPQTWFDFFYKKTGVTGGYMFLFGMMVYLLSKEKFVFNPEAYTTIQFCTVAFIISRYVPEIRKKVDQMITEDEEEMNSFQTNRISGIKTQMDQMNNHKSQVEAVLRLLPEAKRENVYLQMEAIYRQQLWATYLEVKKRLDYMVEKSSIESKYQKDLIAHWVLGEVYKSITPELKRIVMLQAIEDVKKLSVKSIE
;
A
#
# COMPACT_ATOMS: atom_id res chain seq x y z
N MET A 1 -21.11 75.79 -0.17
CA MET A 1 -21.86 74.57 0.17
C MET A 1 -21.51 73.52 -0.90
N ILE A 2 -21.09 72.31 -0.47
CA ILE A 2 -20.76 71.12 -1.29
C ILE A 2 -19.39 71.21 -2.00
N SER A 3 -18.26 70.91 -1.35
CA SER A 3 -17.70 69.61 -0.94
C SER A 3 -17.36 68.63 -2.09
N ARG A 4 -16.05 68.59 -2.40
CA ARG A 4 -15.21 67.46 -2.80
C ARG A 4 -15.91 66.23 -3.41
N LEU A 5 -15.84 66.07 -4.73
CA LEU A 5 -15.97 64.77 -5.38
C LEU A 5 -14.58 64.14 -5.56
N HIS A 6 -14.38 63.07 -4.80
CA HIS A 6 -13.24 62.16 -4.85
C HIS A 6 -13.19 61.46 -6.22
N CYS A 7 -12.06 61.59 -6.92
CA CYS A 7 -11.74 60.78 -8.09
C CYS A 7 -11.40 59.36 -7.60
N ARG A 8 -12.32 58.40 -7.80
CA ARG A 8 -12.11 56.99 -7.44
C ARG A 8 -11.24 56.34 -8.52
N LYS A 9 -9.99 56.02 -8.19
CA LYS A 9 -9.13 55.15 -9.02
C LYS A 9 -9.83 53.79 -9.16
N VAL A 10 -10.17 53.41 -10.39
CA VAL A 10 -10.65 52.07 -10.72
C VAL A 10 -9.45 51.12 -10.65
N SER A 11 -9.49 50.19 -9.70
CA SER A 11 -8.46 49.16 -9.45
C SER A 11 -8.52 48.09 -10.54
N ALA A 12 -7.35 47.56 -10.92
CA ALA A 12 -7.18 46.47 -11.89
C ALA A 12 -7.95 45.17 -11.55
N GLU A 13 -8.53 45.07 -10.34
CA GLU A 13 -9.37 43.96 -9.90
C GLU A 13 -10.72 43.87 -10.64
N GLU A 14 -11.33 45.00 -11.02
CA GLU A 14 -12.64 44.97 -11.70
C GLU A 14 -12.54 44.41 -13.13
N VAL A 15 -11.42 44.66 -13.82
CA VAL A 15 -11.17 44.15 -15.19
C VAL A 15 -10.89 42.64 -15.18
N CYS A 16 -10.19 42.14 -14.16
CA CYS A 16 -9.96 40.70 -13.99
C CYS A 16 -11.26 39.93 -13.68
N ASN A 17 -12.19 40.54 -12.95
CA ASN A 17 -13.43 39.86 -12.56
C ASN A 17 -14.40 39.67 -13.74
N VAL A 18 -14.40 40.61 -14.70
CA VAL A 18 -15.17 40.52 -15.96
C VAL A 18 -14.60 39.43 -16.89
N PHE A 19 -13.27 39.27 -16.95
CA PHE A 19 -12.66 38.22 -17.75
C PHE A 19 -12.90 36.81 -17.18
N ARG A 20 -12.98 36.66 -15.85
CA ARG A 20 -13.29 35.38 -15.19
C ARG A 20 -14.72 34.90 -15.45
N THR A 21 -15.66 35.81 -15.74
CA THR A 21 -17.07 35.47 -15.98
C THR A 21 -17.35 34.99 -17.41
N ILE A 22 -16.46 35.28 -18.37
CA ILE A 22 -16.68 34.99 -19.79
C ILE A 22 -16.13 33.62 -20.21
N TYR A 23 -15.17 33.04 -19.47
CA TYR A 23 -14.43 31.84 -19.92
C TYR A 23 -14.50 30.60 -19.02
N VAL A 24 -15.43 30.53 -18.06
CA VAL A 24 -15.64 29.31 -17.25
C VAL A 24 -17.05 28.76 -17.51
N PRO A 25 -17.20 27.55 -18.10
CA PRO A 25 -18.48 26.87 -18.08
C PRO A 25 -18.83 26.53 -16.62
N ARG A 26 -19.90 27.16 -16.13
CA ARG A 26 -20.52 26.95 -14.82
C ARG A 26 -21.02 25.50 -14.72
N VAL A 27 -20.17 24.60 -14.24
CA VAL A 27 -20.58 23.26 -13.79
C VAL A 27 -21.40 23.45 -12.51
N LEU A 28 -22.73 23.38 -12.65
CA LEU A 28 -23.67 23.35 -11.53
C LEU A 28 -23.52 22.00 -10.79
N ILE A 29 -22.57 21.93 -9.86
CA ILE A 29 -22.60 20.94 -8.78
C ILE A 29 -23.18 21.67 -7.56
N GLY A 30 -24.46 21.41 -7.30
CA GLY A 30 -25.13 21.89 -6.11
C GLY A 30 -24.51 21.26 -4.87
N ILE A 31 -23.96 22.09 -3.99
CA ILE A 31 -23.71 21.73 -2.60
C ILE A 31 -24.81 22.40 -1.78
N GLY A 32 -25.79 21.62 -1.37
CA GLY A 32 -26.69 21.93 -0.27
C GLY A 32 -26.41 20.96 0.89
N PRO A 33 -26.39 21.42 2.15
CA PRO A 33 -26.11 20.55 3.29
C PRO A 33 -27.36 19.75 3.65
N GLY A 34 -27.34 18.45 3.40
CA GLY A 34 -28.47 17.56 3.65
C GLY A 34 -28.01 16.28 4.34
N LYS A 35 -28.28 16.18 5.64
CA LYS A 35 -28.20 14.95 6.41
C LYS A 35 -29.07 13.88 5.75
N SER A 36 -28.51 12.71 5.42
CA SER A 36 -29.29 11.48 5.35
C SER A 36 -28.39 10.28 5.63
N SER A 37 -28.62 9.73 6.81
CA SER A 37 -28.29 8.37 7.21
C SER A 37 -28.84 7.36 6.19
N PHE A 38 -28.01 6.42 5.77
CA PHE A 38 -28.49 5.14 5.23
C PHE A 38 -27.88 3.97 6.02
N PRO A 39 -28.67 2.92 6.28
CA PRO A 39 -28.47 2.01 7.39
C PRO A 39 -27.49 0.88 7.06
N THR A 40 -26.74 0.45 8.08
CA THR A 40 -26.06 -0.84 8.12
C THR A 40 -27.09 -1.97 8.13
N ILE A 41 -27.00 -2.87 7.15
CA ILE A 41 -27.71 -4.16 7.17
C ILE A 41 -26.75 -5.20 7.75
N PRO A 42 -27.14 -5.95 8.79
CA PRO A 42 -26.26 -6.90 9.48
C PRO A 42 -26.06 -8.22 8.71
N ASP A 43 -24.84 -8.72 8.83
CA ASP A 43 -24.37 -10.05 8.46
C ASP A 43 -25.26 -11.15 9.08
N SER A 44 -26.18 -11.76 8.34
CA SER A 44 -26.78 -13.04 8.76
C SER A 44 -27.64 -13.81 7.75
N ALA A 45 -27.75 -13.43 6.47
CA ALA A 45 -28.76 -14.10 5.63
C ALA A 45 -28.45 -14.26 4.14
N ILE A 46 -27.26 -14.71 3.74
CA ILE A 46 -27.08 -15.55 2.53
C ILE A 46 -25.93 -16.56 2.76
N MET A 47 -26.09 -17.45 3.73
CA MET A 47 -25.50 -18.79 3.65
C MET A 47 -26.66 -19.78 3.69
N GLN A 48 -26.53 -20.84 2.90
CA GLN A 48 -27.51 -21.92 2.72
C GLN A 48 -28.57 -21.69 1.64
N SER A 49 -28.12 -21.44 0.40
CA SER A 49 -28.68 -22.25 -0.68
C SER A 49 -27.61 -22.55 -1.74
N ARG A 50 -27.30 -23.84 -1.88
CA ARG A 50 -26.84 -24.52 -3.11
C ARG A 50 -25.43 -24.14 -3.56
N GLN A 51 -24.35 -24.86 -3.23
CA GLN A 51 -24.17 -26.32 -3.30
C GLN A 51 -24.96 -26.99 -4.42
N SER A 52 -24.89 -26.42 -5.62
CA SER A 52 -25.00 -27.19 -6.86
C SER A 52 -24.51 -26.34 -8.03
N ALA A 53 -23.52 -26.88 -8.77
CA ALA A 53 -22.95 -26.36 -10.01
C ALA A 53 -21.88 -25.25 -9.92
N CYS A 54 -20.79 -25.52 -9.19
CA CYS A 54 -19.48 -25.02 -9.62
C CYS A 54 -19.01 -25.89 -10.79
N LYS A 55 -19.28 -25.43 -12.02
CA LYS A 55 -18.65 -25.97 -13.23
C LYS A 55 -17.85 -24.82 -13.83
N ILE A 56 -16.55 -24.80 -13.55
CA ILE A 56 -15.59 -23.89 -14.16
C ILE A 56 -15.58 -24.19 -15.66
N PRO A 57 -15.93 -23.25 -16.55
CA PRO A 57 -15.64 -23.40 -17.96
C PRO A 57 -14.13 -23.19 -18.14
N GLN A 58 -13.42 -24.27 -18.45
CA GLN A 58 -12.11 -24.17 -19.07
C GLN A 58 -12.30 -23.45 -20.41
N THR A 59 -11.92 -22.17 -20.48
CA THR A 59 -11.62 -21.53 -21.76
C THR A 59 -10.11 -21.59 -21.96
N THR A 60 -9.76 -22.30 -23.01
CA THR A 60 -8.42 -22.55 -23.56
C THR A 60 -7.55 -21.30 -23.65
N PRO A 61 -6.21 -21.43 -23.59
CA PRO A 61 -5.31 -20.30 -23.79
C PRO A 61 -5.44 -19.80 -25.22
N SER A 62 -6.18 -18.71 -25.42
CA SER A 62 -6.16 -17.97 -26.68
C SER A 62 -4.75 -17.38 -26.84
N LYS A 63 -3.93 -18.08 -27.62
CA LYS A 63 -2.70 -17.58 -28.23
C LYS A 63 -2.92 -16.12 -28.65
N ALA A 64 -2.23 -15.19 -28.00
CA ALA A 64 -2.20 -13.80 -28.46
C ALA A 64 -1.71 -13.81 -29.92
N PRO A 65 -2.45 -13.23 -30.88
CA PRO A 65 -1.94 -13.11 -32.23
C PRO A 65 -0.74 -12.18 -32.18
N LYS A 66 0.39 -12.65 -32.72
CA LYS A 66 1.56 -11.81 -32.96
C LYS A 66 1.08 -10.64 -33.83
N SER A 67 1.29 -9.42 -33.37
CA SER A 67 0.89 -8.22 -34.10
C SER A 67 1.79 -8.04 -35.31
N ASP A 68 1.24 -8.22 -36.51
CA ASP A 68 1.86 -7.80 -37.76
C ASP A 68 2.04 -6.27 -37.76
N PRO A 69 3.24 -5.73 -38.06
CA PRO A 69 3.55 -4.32 -37.87
C PRO A 69 2.92 -3.35 -38.90
N ASN A 70 2.00 -3.80 -39.76
CA ASN A 70 1.43 -2.97 -40.84
C ASN A 70 -0.11 -2.95 -40.92
N ALA A 71 -0.83 -3.43 -39.91
CA ALA A 71 -2.29 -3.61 -39.98
C ALA A 71 -3.15 -2.41 -39.53
N SER A 72 -2.60 -1.20 -39.34
CA SER A 72 -3.35 -0.06 -38.77
C SER A 72 -3.70 1.07 -39.74
N LYS A 73 -3.65 0.83 -41.06
CA LYS A 73 -4.17 1.81 -42.02
C LYS A 73 -5.69 1.60 -42.18
N ASP A 74 -6.43 2.59 -41.70
CA ASP A 74 -7.80 2.91 -42.10
C ASP A 74 -8.94 2.04 -41.54
N LYS A 75 -9.25 2.18 -40.24
CA LYS A 75 -10.62 1.94 -39.72
C LYS A 75 -11.01 2.92 -38.59
N PRO A 76 -12.25 3.46 -38.60
CA PRO A 76 -12.78 4.20 -37.47
C PRO A 76 -13.32 3.20 -36.44
N GLY A 77 -12.63 3.06 -35.30
CA GLY A 77 -13.11 2.27 -34.17
C GLY A 77 -12.01 1.49 -33.45
N GLY A 78 -11.62 1.95 -32.26
CA GLY A 78 -11.02 1.12 -31.21
C GLY A 78 -9.49 0.96 -31.19
N GLY A 79 -8.74 1.45 -32.17
CA GLY A 79 -7.27 1.51 -32.11
C GLY A 79 -6.78 2.75 -31.37
N LYS A 80 -5.74 2.64 -30.54
CA LYS A 80 -5.04 3.82 -30.01
C LYS A 80 -4.62 4.67 -31.22
N ARG A 81 -4.93 5.96 -31.20
CA ARG A 81 -4.55 6.91 -32.26
C ARG A 81 -3.04 6.80 -32.51
N ASP A 82 -2.63 6.84 -33.77
CA ASP A 82 -1.23 6.92 -34.14
C ASP A 82 -0.69 8.32 -33.84
N LEU A 83 -0.08 8.48 -32.66
CA LEU A 83 0.56 9.72 -32.25
C LEU A 83 1.96 9.91 -32.87
N ILE A 84 2.53 8.88 -33.50
CA ILE A 84 3.87 8.94 -34.09
C ILE A 84 3.79 9.61 -35.47
N ASN A 85 2.89 9.14 -36.33
CA ASN A 85 2.73 9.71 -37.66
C ASN A 85 1.85 10.98 -37.66
N PHE A 86 0.91 11.08 -36.70
CA PHE A 86 0.02 12.23 -36.55
C PHE A 86 0.05 12.77 -35.11
N PRO A 87 1.11 13.50 -34.73
CA PRO A 87 1.14 14.17 -33.44
C PRO A 87 -0.03 15.16 -33.35
N ARG A 88 -0.52 15.38 -32.13
CA ARG A 88 -1.53 16.42 -31.92
C ARG A 88 -0.92 17.77 -32.32
N PRO A 89 -1.65 18.60 -33.08
CA PRO A 89 -1.18 19.96 -33.37
C PRO A 89 -0.99 20.68 -32.03
N VAL A 90 0.25 21.08 -31.77
CA VAL A 90 0.62 21.86 -30.60
C VAL A 90 0.55 23.33 -30.96
N GLN A 91 0.15 24.16 -30.00
CA GLN A 91 0.24 25.60 -30.17
C GLN A 91 1.72 26.00 -30.27
N LEU A 92 2.04 26.91 -31.18
CA LEU A 92 3.37 27.50 -31.28
C LEU A 92 3.64 28.28 -29.99
N GLN A 93 4.69 27.94 -29.25
CA GLN A 93 5.03 28.60 -27.99
C GLN A 93 5.42 30.07 -28.19
N THR A 94 5.94 30.41 -29.36
CA THR A 94 6.34 31.77 -29.72
C THR A 94 5.67 32.21 -31.01
N ASN A 95 5.21 33.46 -31.01
CA ASN A 95 4.70 34.10 -32.21
C ASN A 95 5.83 34.29 -33.23
N PRO A 96 5.52 34.27 -34.54
CA PRO A 96 6.50 34.63 -35.56
C PRO A 96 7.03 36.06 -35.29
N PRO A 97 8.32 36.31 -35.53
CA PRO A 97 8.93 37.59 -35.18
C PRO A 97 8.31 38.75 -35.97
N THR A 98 8.08 39.87 -35.27
CA THR A 98 7.50 41.10 -35.81
C THR A 98 8.42 42.28 -35.48
N MET A 99 8.68 43.16 -36.45
CA MET A 99 9.61 44.29 -36.24
C MET A 99 8.93 45.51 -35.59
N PHE A 100 7.73 45.87 -36.06
CA PHE A 100 6.96 47.03 -35.55
C PHE A 100 5.69 46.61 -34.80
N GLY A 101 5.64 45.37 -34.31
CA GLY A 101 4.46 44.79 -33.65
C GLY A 101 3.31 44.42 -34.60
N PHE A 102 3.12 45.15 -35.71
CA PHE A 102 2.08 44.85 -36.71
C PHE A 102 2.61 44.29 -38.04
N ILE A 103 3.85 44.63 -38.43
CA ILE A 103 4.47 44.12 -39.67
C ILE A 103 5.27 42.87 -39.35
N PRO A 104 4.96 41.71 -39.98
CA PRO A 104 5.72 40.49 -39.79
C PRO A 104 7.12 40.61 -40.41
N GLN A 105 8.10 39.93 -39.82
CA GLN A 105 9.47 39.91 -40.35
C GLN A 105 9.52 39.35 -41.78
N THR A 106 8.62 38.44 -42.14
CA THR A 106 8.51 37.87 -43.49
C THR A 106 8.38 38.93 -44.59
N TRP A 107 7.76 40.07 -44.29
CA TRP A 107 7.66 41.20 -45.23
C TRP A 107 9.03 41.88 -45.42
N PHE A 108 9.80 42.07 -44.35
CA PHE A 108 11.16 42.62 -44.43
C PHE A 108 12.13 41.63 -45.10
N ASP A 109 11.98 40.33 -44.87
CA ASP A 109 12.81 39.30 -45.49
C ASP A 109 12.65 39.28 -47.02
N PHE A 110 11.44 39.58 -47.52
CA PHE A 110 11.19 39.75 -48.96
C PHE A 110 12.03 40.90 -49.56
N PHE A 111 12.05 42.06 -48.90
CA PHE A 111 12.86 43.21 -49.33
C PHE A 111 14.35 43.01 -49.06
N TYR A 112 14.72 42.25 -48.04
CA TYR A 112 16.10 42.02 -47.66
C TYR A 112 16.90 41.39 -48.81
N LYS A 113 16.32 40.41 -49.51
CA LYS A 113 16.95 39.72 -50.64
C LYS A 113 17.34 40.65 -51.81
N LYS A 114 16.70 41.82 -51.93
CA LYS A 114 16.86 42.73 -53.08
C LYS A 114 17.43 44.10 -52.74
N THR A 115 17.04 44.65 -51.60
CA THR A 115 17.29 46.04 -51.21
C THR A 115 17.99 46.17 -49.85
N GLY A 116 18.40 45.04 -49.27
CA GLY A 116 19.06 44.99 -47.96
C GLY A 116 18.14 45.38 -46.80
N VAL A 117 18.72 45.59 -45.61
CA VAL A 117 18.00 45.92 -44.36
C VAL A 117 17.16 47.18 -44.52
N THR A 118 17.68 48.20 -45.21
CA THR A 118 17.04 49.51 -45.33
C THR A 118 15.87 49.54 -46.29
N GLY A 119 15.77 48.58 -47.21
CA GLY A 119 14.77 48.58 -48.28
C GLY A 119 13.32 48.62 -47.78
N GLY A 120 12.98 47.77 -46.81
CA GLY A 120 11.64 47.75 -46.22
C GLY A 120 11.29 49.08 -45.53
N TYR A 121 12.24 49.69 -44.83
CA TYR A 121 12.04 50.99 -44.16
C TYR A 121 11.87 52.14 -45.16
N MET A 122 12.69 52.16 -46.21
CA MET A 122 12.60 53.19 -47.26
C MET A 122 11.31 53.07 -48.07
N PHE A 123 10.80 51.85 -48.26
CA PHE A 123 9.50 51.63 -48.88
C PHE A 123 8.36 52.20 -48.02
N LEU A 124 8.32 51.89 -46.72
CA LEU A 124 7.27 52.42 -45.83
C LEU A 124 7.34 53.95 -45.72
N PHE A 125 8.54 54.50 -45.58
CA PHE A 125 8.74 55.95 -45.54
C PHE A 125 8.34 56.61 -46.86
N GLY A 126 8.76 56.05 -48.01
CA GLY A 126 8.40 56.54 -49.33
C GLY A 126 6.90 56.45 -49.61
N MET A 127 6.23 55.37 -49.18
CA MET A 127 4.78 55.22 -49.26
C MET A 127 4.07 56.28 -48.42
N MET A 128 4.57 56.59 -47.22
CA MET A 128 4.02 57.64 -46.36
C MET A 128 4.13 59.02 -47.03
N VAL A 129 5.34 59.39 -47.50
CA VAL A 129 5.58 60.67 -48.19
C VAL A 129 4.72 60.79 -49.46
N TYR A 130 4.53 59.69 -50.20
CA TYR A 130 3.64 59.65 -51.35
C TYR A 130 2.17 59.90 -50.98
N LEU A 131 1.67 59.26 -49.90
CA LEU A 131 0.31 59.46 -49.41
C LEU A 131 0.04 60.91 -49.00
N LEU A 132 1.02 61.58 -48.39
CA LEU A 132 0.96 63.00 -48.07
C LEU A 132 1.02 63.88 -49.33
N SER A 133 1.96 63.61 -50.24
CA SER A 133 2.15 64.40 -51.46
C SER A 133 0.98 64.32 -52.44
N LYS A 134 0.23 63.20 -52.44
CA LYS A 134 -0.98 63.01 -53.26
C LYS A 134 -2.27 63.29 -52.51
N GLU A 135 -2.20 63.90 -51.32
CA GLU A 135 -3.34 64.22 -50.45
C GLU A 135 -4.29 63.03 -50.25
N LYS A 136 -3.76 61.80 -50.33
CA LYS A 136 -4.52 60.59 -50.01
C LYS A 136 -4.71 60.48 -48.50
N PHE A 137 -3.82 61.10 -47.74
CA PHE A 137 -3.99 61.37 -46.32
C PHE A 137 -4.16 62.88 -46.11
N VAL A 138 -5.41 63.34 -45.98
CA VAL A 138 -5.76 64.75 -45.74
C VAL A 138 -5.79 65.02 -44.23
N PHE A 139 -5.14 66.09 -43.78
CA PHE A 139 -5.15 66.51 -42.38
C PHE A 139 -6.47 67.17 -41.99
N ASN A 140 -7.50 66.34 -41.78
CA ASN A 140 -8.76 66.73 -41.15
C ASN A 140 -8.67 66.56 -39.63
N PRO A 141 -9.64 67.08 -38.85
CA PRO A 141 -9.73 66.82 -37.40
C PRO A 141 -9.68 65.33 -37.04
N GLU A 142 -10.21 64.46 -37.91
CA GLU A 142 -10.15 62.99 -37.76
C GLU A 142 -8.73 62.41 -37.89
N ALA A 143 -7.83 63.07 -38.64
CA ALA A 143 -6.43 62.64 -38.76
C ALA A 143 -5.69 62.84 -37.43
N TYR A 144 -6.03 63.89 -36.68
CA TYR A 144 -5.50 64.13 -35.34
C TYR A 144 -5.97 63.04 -34.36
N THR A 145 -7.26 62.66 -34.41
CA THR A 145 -7.80 61.53 -33.63
C THR A 145 -7.05 60.23 -33.94
N THR A 146 -6.73 59.95 -35.21
CA THR A 146 -5.97 58.75 -35.62
C THR A 146 -4.56 58.72 -35.01
N ILE A 147 -3.87 59.86 -34.98
CA ILE A 147 -2.54 59.97 -34.35
C ILE A 147 -2.62 59.70 -32.84
N GLN A 148 -3.68 60.17 -32.16
CA GLN A 148 -3.90 59.88 -30.75
C GLN A 148 -4.16 58.38 -30.48
N PHE A 149 -4.88 57.68 -31.36
CA PHE A 149 -5.03 56.23 -31.24
C PHE A 149 -3.70 55.49 -31.41
N CYS A 150 -2.84 55.94 -32.32
CA CYS A 150 -1.50 55.36 -32.51
C CYS A 150 -0.60 55.55 -31.27
N THR A 151 -0.65 56.71 -30.60
CA THR A 151 0.15 56.94 -29.38
C THR A 151 -0.34 56.09 -28.20
N VAL A 152 -1.66 55.93 -28.05
CA VAL A 152 -2.23 55.02 -27.03
C VAL A 152 -1.83 53.56 -27.32
N ALA A 153 -1.89 53.11 -28.57
CA ALA A 153 -1.45 51.77 -28.96
C ALA A 153 0.04 51.54 -28.63
N PHE A 154 0.90 52.54 -28.84
CA PHE A 154 2.31 52.47 -28.46
C PHE A 154 2.51 52.35 -26.95
N ILE A 155 1.75 53.09 -26.14
CA ILE A 155 1.80 52.99 -24.68
C ILE A 155 1.37 51.59 -24.22
N ILE A 156 0.28 51.04 -24.78
CA ILE A 156 -0.19 49.68 -24.46
C ILE A 156 0.90 48.64 -24.76
N SER A 157 1.61 48.77 -25.88
CA SER A 157 2.69 47.84 -26.27
C SER A 157 3.81 47.72 -25.23
N ARG A 158 4.03 48.74 -24.39
CA ARG A 158 5.03 48.73 -23.31
C ARG A 158 4.60 47.92 -22.09
N TYR A 159 3.31 47.74 -21.86
CA TYR A 159 2.78 46.96 -20.73
C TYR A 159 2.57 45.47 -21.05
N VAL A 160 2.57 45.11 -22.33
CA VAL A 160 2.48 43.71 -22.81
C VAL A 160 3.50 42.75 -22.16
N PRO A 161 4.79 43.08 -21.97
CA PRO A 161 5.74 42.14 -21.36
C PRO A 161 5.43 41.81 -19.90
N GLU A 162 4.87 42.75 -19.13
CA GLU A 162 4.47 42.48 -17.73
C GLU A 162 3.25 41.57 -17.66
N ILE A 163 2.28 41.78 -18.56
CA ILE A 163 1.10 40.92 -18.68
C ILE A 163 1.52 39.51 -19.13
N ARG A 164 2.41 39.41 -20.12
CA ARG A 164 2.94 38.13 -20.61
C ARG A 164 3.57 37.32 -19.48
N LYS A 165 4.44 37.91 -18.66
CA LYS A 165 5.05 37.22 -17.52
C LYS A 165 4.03 36.64 -16.54
N LYS A 166 2.96 37.38 -16.25
CA LYS A 166 1.89 36.90 -15.36
C LYS A 166 1.09 35.75 -15.99
N VAL A 167 0.80 35.84 -17.28
CA VAL A 167 0.10 34.77 -18.02
C VAL A 167 0.97 33.52 -18.11
N ASP A 168 2.27 33.68 -18.42
CA ASP A 168 3.22 32.56 -18.48
C ASP A 168 3.34 31.86 -17.11
N GLN A 169 3.36 32.62 -16.01
CA GLN A 169 3.35 32.05 -14.64
C GLN A 169 2.10 31.20 -14.37
N MET A 170 0.91 31.70 -14.72
CA MET A 170 -0.34 30.92 -14.54
C MET A 170 -0.33 29.63 -15.37
N ILE A 171 0.16 29.69 -16.61
CA ILE A 171 0.28 28.49 -17.46
C ILE A 171 1.26 27.49 -16.85
N THR A 172 2.41 27.93 -16.34
CA THR A 172 3.37 27.03 -15.72
C THR A 172 2.82 26.37 -14.45
N GLU A 173 2.07 27.11 -13.63
CA GLU A 173 1.41 26.57 -12.44
C GLU A 173 0.37 25.50 -12.81
N ASP A 174 -0.47 25.76 -13.82
CA ASP A 174 -1.46 24.79 -14.33
C ASP A 174 -0.79 23.54 -14.90
N GLU A 175 0.31 23.69 -15.65
CA GLU A 175 1.09 22.58 -16.20
C GLU A 175 1.74 21.73 -15.09
N GLU A 176 2.31 22.36 -14.07
CA GLU A 176 2.88 21.68 -12.90
C GLU A 176 1.82 20.92 -12.11
N GLU A 177 0.64 21.52 -11.88
CA GLU A 177 -0.47 20.87 -11.19
C GLU A 177 -0.91 19.62 -11.96
N MET A 178 -1.13 19.73 -13.28
CA MET A 178 -1.54 18.61 -14.12
C MET A 178 -0.49 17.49 -14.18
N ASN A 179 0.80 17.85 -14.25
CA ASN A 179 1.90 16.90 -14.19
C ASN A 179 1.99 16.21 -12.82
N SER A 180 1.73 16.94 -11.73
CA SER A 180 1.70 16.38 -10.37
C SER A 180 0.56 15.37 -10.21
N PHE A 181 -0.63 15.65 -10.75
CA PHE A 181 -1.74 14.68 -10.76
C PHE A 181 -1.38 13.42 -11.54
N GLN A 182 -0.74 13.55 -12.70
CA GLN A 182 -0.35 12.39 -13.49
C GLN A 182 0.71 11.55 -12.76
N THR A 183 1.73 12.18 -12.18
CA THR A 183 2.77 11.46 -11.42
C THR A 183 2.20 10.79 -10.17
N ASN A 184 1.32 11.46 -9.43
CA ASN A 184 0.62 10.90 -8.27
C ASN A 184 -0.30 9.73 -8.64
N ARG A 185 -1.00 9.80 -9.77
CA ARG A 185 -1.80 8.67 -10.27
C ARG A 185 -0.93 7.48 -10.65
N ILE A 186 0.19 7.73 -11.34
CA ILE A 186 1.13 6.67 -11.73
C ILE A 186 1.76 6.03 -10.49
N SER A 187 2.19 6.83 -9.51
CA SER A 187 2.76 6.30 -8.26
C SER A 187 1.73 5.52 -7.46
N GLY A 188 0.49 6.03 -7.35
CA GLY A 188 -0.61 5.32 -6.68
C GLY A 188 -0.97 3.98 -7.33
N ILE A 189 -0.95 3.90 -8.66
CA ILE A 189 -1.17 2.62 -9.36
C ILE A 189 0.02 1.66 -9.15
N LYS A 190 1.25 2.17 -9.16
CA LYS A 190 2.45 1.35 -8.89
C LYS A 190 2.43 0.76 -7.48
N THR A 191 2.12 1.56 -6.47
CA THR A 191 2.04 1.08 -5.08
C THR A 191 0.96 0.02 -4.91
N GLN A 192 -0.20 0.19 -5.55
CA GLN A 192 -1.25 -0.84 -5.58
C GLN A 192 -0.77 -2.12 -6.27
N MET A 193 -0.06 -2.02 -7.39
CA MET A 193 0.50 -3.19 -8.08
C MET A 193 1.51 -3.94 -7.21
N ASP A 194 2.39 -3.22 -6.51
CA ASP A 194 3.36 -3.82 -5.59
C ASP A 194 2.68 -4.50 -4.39
N GLN A 195 1.65 -3.87 -3.82
CA GLN A 195 0.83 -4.46 -2.76
C GLN A 195 0.13 -5.74 -3.23
N MET A 196 -0.44 -5.75 -4.44
CA MET A 196 -1.06 -6.95 -5.00
C MET A 196 -0.04 -8.07 -5.26
N ASN A 197 1.16 -7.72 -5.76
CA ASN A 197 2.23 -8.70 -5.97
C ASN A 197 2.72 -9.31 -4.66
N ASN A 198 2.88 -8.49 -3.62
CA ASN A 198 3.23 -8.96 -2.27
C ASN A 198 2.13 -9.85 -1.67
N HIS A 199 0.86 -9.47 -1.84
CA HIS A 199 -0.25 -10.30 -1.38
C HIS A 199 -0.29 -11.65 -2.12
N LYS A 200 -0.07 -11.64 -3.43
CA LYS A 200 -0.01 -12.85 -4.25
C LYS A 200 1.10 -13.80 -3.76
N SER A 201 2.30 -13.30 -3.50
CA SER A 201 3.42 -14.13 -3.01
C SER A 201 3.15 -14.70 -1.62
N GLN A 202 2.55 -13.90 -0.72
CA GLN A 202 2.14 -14.36 0.62
C GLN A 202 1.08 -15.46 0.53
N VAL A 203 0.04 -15.28 -0.29
CA VAL A 203 -1.02 -16.28 -0.48
C VAL A 203 -0.46 -17.56 -1.08
N GLU A 204 0.45 -17.47 -2.07
CA GLU A 204 1.10 -18.64 -2.65
C GLU A 204 1.93 -19.41 -1.61
N ALA A 205 2.68 -18.71 -0.77
CA ALA A 205 3.45 -19.33 0.32
C ALA A 205 2.55 -20.03 1.34
N VAL A 206 1.47 -19.36 1.78
CA VAL A 206 0.51 -19.92 2.73
C VAL A 206 -0.20 -21.13 2.13
N LEU A 207 -0.64 -21.06 0.88
CA LEU A 207 -1.36 -22.16 0.22
C LEU A 207 -0.50 -23.41 0.07
N ARG A 208 0.82 -23.27 -0.09
CA ARG A 208 1.74 -24.41 -0.14
C ARG A 208 2.06 -24.97 1.25
N LEU A 209 2.43 -24.12 2.20
CA LEU A 209 2.96 -24.55 3.49
C LEU A 209 1.86 -24.99 4.47
N LEU A 210 0.70 -24.32 4.48
CA LEU A 210 -0.34 -24.55 5.48
C LEU A 210 -0.99 -25.94 5.39
N PRO A 211 -1.30 -26.51 4.20
CA PRO A 211 -1.83 -27.86 4.10
C PRO A 211 -0.82 -28.95 4.48
N GLU A 212 0.48 -28.72 4.24
CA GLU A 212 1.55 -29.62 4.65
C GLU A 212 1.69 -29.63 6.17
N ALA A 213 1.84 -28.45 6.79
CA ALA A 213 1.90 -28.32 8.24
C ALA A 213 0.67 -28.93 8.93
N LYS A 214 -0.53 -28.78 8.37
CA LYS A 214 -1.75 -29.41 8.91
C LYS A 214 -1.69 -30.94 8.83
N ARG A 215 -1.17 -31.51 7.74
CA ARG A 215 -1.02 -32.96 7.58
C ARG A 215 -0.02 -33.52 8.59
N GLU A 216 1.12 -32.85 8.76
CA GLU A 216 2.13 -33.22 9.76
C GLU A 216 1.59 -33.15 11.19
N ASN A 217 0.84 -32.11 11.53
CA ASN A 217 0.21 -31.98 12.85
C ASN A 217 -0.75 -33.14 13.16
N VAL A 218 -1.56 -33.57 12.19
CA VAL A 218 -2.46 -34.72 12.37
C VAL A 218 -1.66 -36.01 12.55
N TYR A 219 -0.60 -36.20 11.77
CA TYR A 219 0.27 -37.37 11.91
C TYR A 219 0.93 -37.44 13.30
N LEU A 220 1.44 -36.30 13.79
CA LEU A 220 2.03 -36.20 15.14
C LEU A 220 1.01 -36.52 16.23
N GLN A 221 -0.25 -36.08 16.09
CA GLN A 221 -1.31 -36.41 17.03
C GLN A 221 -1.61 -37.92 17.03
N MET A 222 -1.68 -38.55 15.86
CA MET A 222 -1.90 -39.99 15.76
C MET A 222 -0.76 -40.78 16.41
N GLU A 223 0.49 -40.38 16.16
CA GLU A 223 1.66 -41.03 16.76
C GLU A 223 1.71 -40.82 18.28
N ALA A 224 1.32 -39.64 18.76
CA ALA A 224 1.21 -39.35 20.19
C ALA A 224 0.18 -40.25 20.88
N ILE A 225 -1.02 -40.41 20.28
CA ILE A 225 -2.06 -41.30 20.81
C ILE A 225 -1.57 -42.76 20.82
N TYR A 226 -0.92 -43.20 19.74
CA TYR A 226 -0.35 -44.55 19.68
C TYR A 226 0.67 -44.81 20.80
N ARG A 227 1.60 -43.87 21.02
CA ARG A 227 2.57 -43.96 22.12
C ARG A 227 1.90 -43.93 23.50
N GLN A 228 0.85 -43.13 23.68
CA GLN A 228 0.08 -43.10 24.93
C GLN A 228 -0.60 -44.43 25.22
N GLN A 229 -1.21 -45.06 24.20
CA GLN A 229 -1.86 -46.36 24.36
C GLN A 229 -0.85 -47.46 24.72
N LEU A 230 0.30 -47.52 24.01
CA LEU A 230 1.38 -48.44 24.35
C LEU A 230 1.90 -48.25 25.78
N TRP A 231 2.09 -46.99 26.19
CA TRP A 231 2.53 -46.66 27.54
C TRP A 231 1.51 -47.10 28.60
N ALA A 232 0.21 -46.90 28.34
CA ALA A 232 -0.84 -47.35 29.24
C ALA A 232 -0.81 -48.87 29.43
N THR A 233 -0.72 -49.63 28.33
CA THR A 233 -0.61 -51.11 28.38
C THR A 233 0.64 -51.55 29.13
N TYR A 234 1.80 -50.93 28.86
CA TYR A 234 3.05 -51.21 29.58
C TYR A 234 2.89 -50.98 31.10
N LEU A 235 2.26 -49.88 31.49
CA LEU A 235 2.07 -49.49 32.88
C LEU A 235 1.10 -50.46 33.59
N GLU A 236 0.06 -50.95 32.92
CA GLU A 236 -0.84 -51.97 33.45
C GLU A 236 -0.13 -53.31 33.70
N VAL A 237 0.71 -53.77 32.76
CA VAL A 237 1.50 -55.00 32.93
C VAL A 237 2.49 -54.84 34.08
N LYS A 238 3.18 -53.70 34.13
CA LYS A 238 4.11 -53.39 35.21
C LYS A 238 3.41 -53.40 36.57
N LYS A 239 2.24 -52.76 36.71
CA LYS A 239 1.46 -52.77 37.95
C LYS A 239 1.16 -54.18 38.46
N ARG A 240 0.82 -55.11 37.55
CA ARG A 240 0.56 -56.51 37.92
C ARG A 240 1.84 -57.21 38.40
N LEU A 241 2.96 -56.96 37.74
CA LEU A 241 4.25 -57.53 38.12
C LEU A 241 4.74 -56.98 39.47
N ASP A 242 4.70 -55.67 39.64
CA ASP A 242 5.06 -54.99 40.89
C ASP A 242 4.19 -55.52 42.04
N TYR A 243 2.88 -55.68 41.84
CA TYR A 243 1.98 -56.29 42.81
C TYR A 243 2.41 -57.72 43.21
N MET A 244 2.77 -58.57 42.24
CA MET A 244 3.22 -59.94 42.54
C MET A 244 4.53 -59.97 43.33
N VAL A 245 5.47 -59.10 42.98
CA VAL A 245 6.76 -58.96 43.69
C VAL A 245 6.53 -58.48 45.13
N GLU A 246 5.71 -57.45 45.30
CA GLU A 246 5.36 -56.93 46.63
C GLU A 246 4.63 -57.97 47.48
N LYS A 247 3.65 -58.67 46.90
CA LYS A 247 2.94 -59.76 47.59
C LYS A 247 3.91 -60.84 48.09
N SER A 248 4.81 -61.32 47.25
CA SER A 248 5.82 -62.33 47.63
C SER A 248 6.75 -61.84 48.74
N SER A 249 7.18 -60.58 48.66
CA SER A 249 7.99 -59.93 49.70
C SER A 249 7.25 -59.84 51.02
N ILE A 250 5.96 -59.49 51.02
CA ILE A 250 5.11 -59.42 52.22
C ILE A 250 4.88 -60.81 52.81
N GLU A 251 4.55 -61.81 51.99
CA GLU A 251 4.36 -63.19 52.46
C GLU A 251 5.63 -63.73 53.14
N SER A 252 6.79 -63.50 52.54
CA SER A 252 8.08 -63.91 53.11
C SER A 252 8.38 -63.20 54.44
N LYS A 253 7.98 -61.93 54.59
CA LYS A 253 8.09 -61.21 55.87
C LYS A 253 7.13 -61.78 56.91
N TYR A 254 5.88 -61.97 56.54
CA TYR A 254 4.85 -62.52 57.42
C TYR A 254 5.21 -63.93 57.93
N GLN A 255 5.73 -64.80 57.06
CA GLN A 255 6.20 -66.13 57.46
C GLN A 255 7.34 -66.05 58.48
N LYS A 256 8.31 -65.15 58.27
CA LYS A 256 9.41 -64.93 59.23
C LYS A 256 8.89 -64.44 60.57
N ASP A 257 7.97 -63.49 60.57
CA ASP A 257 7.37 -62.94 61.79
C ASP A 257 6.55 -64.00 62.54
N LEU A 258 5.78 -64.82 61.81
CA LEU A 258 5.01 -65.93 62.38
C LEU A 258 5.93 -66.99 63.00
N ILE A 259 6.98 -67.38 62.29
CA ILE A 259 7.97 -68.36 62.80
C ILE A 259 8.67 -67.78 64.04
N ALA A 260 9.12 -66.53 64.00
CA ALA A 260 9.75 -65.88 65.14
C ALA A 260 8.81 -65.85 66.35
N HIS A 261 7.55 -65.45 66.16
CA HIS A 261 6.54 -65.44 67.23
C HIS A 261 6.22 -66.84 67.75
N TRP A 262 6.13 -67.85 66.88
CA TRP A 262 5.89 -69.24 67.28
C TRP A 262 7.07 -69.80 68.07
N VAL A 263 8.30 -69.63 67.59
CA VAL A 263 9.53 -70.04 68.30
C VAL A 263 9.61 -69.35 69.64
N LEU A 264 9.40 -68.04 69.71
CA LEU A 264 9.38 -67.30 70.98
C LEU A 264 8.32 -67.87 71.93
N GLY A 265 7.10 -68.12 71.44
CA GLY A 265 6.03 -68.71 72.23
C GLY A 265 6.38 -70.10 72.76
N GLU A 266 6.98 -70.96 71.95
CA GLU A 266 7.36 -72.32 72.34
C GLU A 266 8.57 -72.31 73.29
N VAL A 267 9.54 -71.41 73.07
CA VAL A 267 10.62 -71.15 74.02
C VAL A 267 10.04 -70.68 75.36
N TYR A 268 9.11 -69.73 75.38
CA TYR A 268 8.46 -69.29 76.63
C TYR A 268 7.73 -70.41 77.38
N LYS A 269 7.06 -71.33 76.66
CA LYS A 269 6.40 -72.49 77.26
C LYS A 269 7.39 -73.54 77.80
N SER A 270 8.48 -73.78 77.07
CA SER A 270 9.50 -74.77 77.46
C SER A 270 10.37 -74.33 78.65
N ILE A 271 10.38 -73.05 78.99
CA ILE A 271 11.02 -72.55 80.22
C ILE A 271 10.17 -72.95 81.44
N THR A 272 10.35 -74.18 81.91
CA THR A 272 9.81 -74.68 83.18
C THR A 272 10.51 -74.02 84.37
N PRO A 273 9.85 -73.88 85.54
CA PRO A 273 10.50 -73.31 86.74
C PRO A 273 11.73 -74.11 87.17
N GLU A 274 11.77 -75.41 86.84
CA GLU A 274 12.92 -76.27 87.14
C GLU A 274 14.10 -75.99 86.23
N LEU A 275 13.87 -75.79 84.92
CA LEU A 275 14.91 -75.36 83.99
C LEU A 275 15.49 -73.99 84.40
N LYS A 276 14.64 -73.05 84.87
CA LYS A 276 15.12 -71.75 85.40
C LYS A 276 16.08 -71.93 86.57
N ARG A 277 15.80 -72.85 87.50
CA ARG A 277 16.68 -73.13 88.64
C ARG A 277 18.02 -73.72 88.20
N ILE A 278 18.01 -74.68 87.27
CA ILE A 278 19.22 -75.31 86.74
C ILE A 278 20.09 -74.27 86.02
N VAL A 279 19.50 -73.43 85.17
CA VAL A 279 20.22 -72.35 84.49
C VAL A 279 20.79 -71.33 85.49
N MET A 280 20.06 -70.99 86.56
CA MET A 280 20.60 -70.12 87.61
C MET A 280 21.79 -70.74 88.35
N LEU A 281 21.75 -72.05 88.63
CA LEU A 281 22.89 -72.75 89.23
C LEU A 281 24.10 -72.78 88.29
N GLN A 282 23.87 -73.05 87.00
CA GLN A 282 24.92 -73.00 85.98
C GLN A 282 25.51 -71.59 85.87
N ALA A 283 24.69 -70.54 85.90
CA ALA A 283 25.18 -69.16 85.88
C ALA A 283 26.02 -68.82 87.12
N ILE A 284 25.65 -69.31 88.31
CA ILE A 284 26.47 -69.18 89.52
C ILE A 284 27.82 -69.90 89.34
N GLU A 285 27.81 -71.09 88.74
CA GLU A 285 29.04 -71.83 88.47
C GLU A 285 29.93 -71.15 87.44
N ASP A 286 29.36 -70.62 86.35
CA ASP A 286 30.09 -69.89 85.31
C ASP A 286 30.66 -68.57 85.85
N VAL A 287 29.91 -67.86 86.71
CA VAL A 287 30.43 -66.68 87.43
C VAL A 287 31.55 -67.07 88.41
N LYS A 288 31.44 -68.19 89.12
CA LYS A 288 32.54 -68.71 89.96
C LYS A 288 33.77 -69.09 89.15
N LYS A 289 33.59 -69.70 87.98
CA LYS A 289 34.70 -70.02 87.06
C LYS A 289 35.37 -68.74 86.53
N LEU A 290 34.58 -67.73 86.16
CA LEU A 290 35.09 -66.43 85.75
C LEU A 290 35.77 -65.68 86.92
N SER A 291 35.29 -65.80 88.15
CA SER A 291 35.89 -65.14 89.32
C SER A 291 37.20 -65.81 89.76
N VAL A 292 37.30 -67.14 89.66
CA VAL A 292 38.58 -67.84 89.89
C VAL A 292 39.59 -67.44 88.82
N LYS A 293 39.17 -67.32 87.55
CA LYS A 293 39.99 -66.79 86.46
C LYS A 293 40.43 -65.33 86.62
N SER A 294 39.75 -64.53 87.45
CA SER A 294 40.10 -63.12 87.68
C SER A 294 40.92 -62.89 88.97
N ILE A 295 41.25 -63.96 89.70
CA ILE A 295 42.07 -63.91 90.93
C ILE A 295 43.51 -64.41 90.67
N GLU A 296 43.76 -65.08 89.53
CA GLU A 296 45.08 -65.16 88.88
C GLU A 296 45.38 -63.88 88.07
#